data_AF-C6PVG3-F1
#
_entry.id   AF-C6PVG3-F1
#
_cell.length_a   1.000
_cell.length_b   1.000
_cell.length_c   1.000
_cell.angle_alpha   90.00
_cell.angle_beta   90.00
_cell.angle_gamma   90.00
#
_symmetry.space_group_name_H-M   'P 1'
#
loop_
_entity.id
_entity.type
_entity.pdbx_description
1 polymer ?
#
loop_
_entity_poly.entity_id
_entity_poly.type
_entity_poly.pdbx_seq_one_letter_code
_entity_poly.pdbx_strand_id
1 'polypeptide(L)' 'MRIIKIFNGYFLILMIIQGLVLAFFDSRSFSRRNLRDVSKMAKFLGISFIIMSVCLYLVSTFTV' A
#
# COMPACT_ATOMS: atom_id res chain seq x y z
N MET A 1 -7.03 20.97 12.62
CA MET A 1 -7.21 19.68 11.92
C MET A 1 -7.02 19.71 10.40
N ARG A 2 -6.98 20.86 9.70
CA ARG A 2 -6.81 20.89 8.21
C ARG A 2 -5.52 20.24 7.72
N ILE A 3 -4.42 20.46 8.45
CA ILE A 3 -3.10 19.87 8.15
C ILE A 3 -3.16 18.33 8.24
N ILE A 4 -3.86 17.80 9.26
CA ILE A 4 -4.03 16.35 9.45
C ILE A 4 -4.83 15.73 8.30
N LYS A 5 -5.91 16.39 7.83
CA LYS A 5 -6.70 15.90 6.69
C LYS A 5 -5.88 15.87 5.40
N ILE A 6 -5.08 16.90 5.15
CA ILE A 6 -4.19 16.97 3.98
C ILE A 6 -3.11 15.88 4.06
N PHE A 7 -2.47 15.72 5.23
CA PHE A 7 -1.49 14.68 5.48
C PHE A 7 -2.07 13.28 5.23
N ASN A 8 -3.27 13.00 5.73
CA ASN A 8 -3.93 11.69 5.55
C ASN A 8 -4.25 11.42 4.07
N GLY A 9 -4.65 12.44 3.31
CA GLY A 9 -4.84 12.33 1.87
C GLY A 9 -3.54 11.98 1.13
N TYR A 10 -2.44 12.68 1.43
CA TYR A 10 -1.14 12.36 0.84
C TYR A 10 -0.61 10.99 1.26
N PHE A 11 -0.76 10.64 2.54
CA PHE A 11 -0.38 9.33 3.06
C PHE A 11 -1.11 8.21 2.34
N LEU A 12 -2.42 8.35 2.11
CA LEU A 12 -3.20 7.38 1.34
C LEU A 12 -2.65 7.22 -0.08
N ILE A 13 -2.42 8.32 -0.79
CA ILE A 13 -1.91 8.28 -2.17
C ILE A 13 -0.53 7.61 -2.22
N LEU A 14 0.37 7.96 -1.30
CA LEU A 14 1.71 7.37 -1.21
C LEU A 14 1.65 5.86 -0.91
N MET A 15 0.78 5.44 0.00
CA MET A 15 0.58 4.02 0.32
C MET A 15 0.00 3.24 -0.85
N ILE A 16 -0.91 3.83 -1.63
CA ILE A 16 -1.42 3.22 -2.86
C ILE A 16 -0.27 3.03 -3.87
N ILE A 17 0.50 4.08 -4.13
CA ILE A 17 1.64 4.00 -5.07
C ILE A 17 2.63 2.94 -4.60
N GLN A 18 3.03 2.97 -3.33
CA GLN A 18 3.96 2.00 -2.76
C GLN A 18 3.42 0.57 -2.84
N GLY A 19 2.15 0.35 -2.50
CA GLY A 19 1.51 -0.95 -2.58
C GLY A 19 1.45 -1.50 -4.00
N LEU A 20 1.20 -0.64 -5.01
CA LEU A 20 1.25 -1.01 -6.42
C LEU A 20 2.67 -1.38 -6.86
N VAL A 21 3.67 -0.59 -6.47
CA VAL A 21 5.08 -0.91 -6.76
C VAL A 21 5.46 -2.26 -6.16
N LEU A 22 5.12 -2.50 -4.89
CA LEU A 22 5.44 -3.76 -4.21
C LEU A 22 4.71 -4.96 -4.85
N ALA A 23 3.42 -4.80 -5.15
CA ALA A 23 2.60 -5.88 -5.70
C ALA A 23 2.93 -6.23 -7.15
N PHE A 24 3.34 -5.25 -7.95
CA PHE A 24 3.57 -5.44 -9.39
C PHE A 24 5.05 -5.43 -9.77
N PHE A 25 5.80 -4.40 -9.40
CA PHE A 25 7.21 -4.26 -9.79
C PHE A 25 8.09 -5.21 -8.99
N ASP A 26 8.03 -5.16 -7.67
CA ASP A 26 8.91 -5.98 -6.81
C ASP A 26 8.56 -7.46 -6.93
N SER A 27 7.28 -7.80 -6.87
CA SER A 27 6.82 -9.18 -7.10
C SER A 27 7.32 -9.74 -8.45
N ARG A 28 7.21 -8.97 -9.53
CA ARG A 28 7.68 -9.40 -10.86
C ARG A 28 9.21 -9.51 -10.90
N SER A 29 9.92 -8.61 -10.23
CA SER A 29 11.38 -8.68 -10.08
C SER A 29 11.82 -9.96 -9.36
N PHE A 30 11.17 -10.30 -8.24
CA PHE A 30 11.45 -11.53 -7.49
C PHE A 30 11.13 -12.79 -8.31
N SER A 31 10.01 -12.79 -9.04
CA SER A 31 9.65 -13.90 -9.92
C SER A 31 10.69 -14.14 -11.01
N ARG A 32 11.24 -13.07 -11.62
CA ARG A 32 12.33 -13.17 -12.61
C ARG A 32 13.63 -13.75 -12.03
N ARG A 33 13.86 -13.61 -10.73
CA ARG A 33 15.00 -14.18 -10.02
C ARG A 33 14.74 -15.58 -9.47
N ASN A 34 13.66 -16.24 -9.89
CA ASN A 34 13.20 -17.54 -9.36
C ASN A 34 12.82 -17.54 -7.86
N LEU A 35 12.61 -16.37 -7.25
CA LEU A 35 12.21 -16.21 -5.85
C LEU A 35 10.68 -16.19 -5.73
N ARG A 36 10.04 -17.33 -6.00
CA ARG A 36 8.56 -17.42 -6.11
C ARG A 36 7.83 -17.11 -4.80
N ASP A 37 8.35 -17.55 -3.66
CA ASP A 37 7.72 -17.32 -2.36
C ASP A 37 7.79 -15.84 -1.97
N VAL A 38 8.95 -15.20 -2.19
CA VAL A 38 9.13 -13.76 -1.99
C VAL A 38 8.23 -12.96 -2.94
N SER A 39 8.10 -13.39 -4.19
CA SER A 39 7.18 -12.79 -5.17
C SER A 39 5.72 -12.83 -4.68
N LYS A 40 5.25 -13.96 -4.15
CA LYS A 40 3.89 -14.09 -3.60
C LYS A 40 3.72 -13.22 -2.36
N MET A 41 4.70 -13.21 -1.46
CA MET A 41 4.69 -12.40 -0.26
C MET A 41 4.66 -10.90 -0.58
N ALA A 42 5.43 -10.44 -1.56
CA ALA A 42 5.41 -9.05 -2.03
C ALA A 42 4.04 -8.65 -2.60
N LYS A 43 3.38 -9.52 -3.36
CA LYS A 43 1.99 -9.31 -3.83
C LYS A 43 1.02 -9.17 -2.67
N PHE A 44 1.08 -10.10 -1.73
CA PHE A 44 0.20 -10.10 -0.57
C PHE A 44 0.39 -8.83 0.28
N LEU A 45 1.64 -8.45 0.56
CA LEU A 45 1.96 -7.25 1.33
C LEU A 45 1.58 -5.97 0.61
N GLY A 46 1.81 -5.87 -0.70
CA GLY A 46 1.43 -4.69 -1.48
C GLY A 46 -0.09 -4.48 -1.46
N ILE A 47 -0.86 -5.54 -1.66
CA ILE A 47 -2.33 -5.47 -1.62
C ILE A 47 -2.82 -5.18 -0.19
N SER A 48 -2.24 -5.82 0.82
CA SER A 48 -2.67 -5.61 2.21
C SER A 48 -2.37 -4.19 2.70
N PHE A 49 -1.25 -3.58 2.30
CA PHE A 49 -0.96 -2.18 2.60
C PHE A 49 -1.95 -1.22 1.96
N ILE A 50 -2.37 -1.48 0.72
CA ILE A 50 -3.42 -0.68 0.06
C ILE A 50 -4.71 -0.77 0.88
N ILE A 51 -5.17 -1.98 1.19
CA ILE A 51 -6.41 -2.19 1.95
C ILE A 51 -6.33 -1.51 3.32
N MET A 52 -5.24 -1.72 4.06
CA MET A 52 -5.02 -1.13 5.38
C MET A 52 -5.04 0.40 5.33
N SER A 53 -4.36 0.99 4.35
CA SER A 53 -4.29 2.45 4.19
C SER A 53 -5.67 3.06 3.88
N VAL A 54 -6.46 2.39 3.04
CA VAL A 54 -7.84 2.80 2.74
C VAL A 54 -8.71 2.73 4.01
N CYS A 55 -8.65 1.63 4.76
CA CYS A 55 -9.38 1.50 6.01
C CYS A 55 -9.01 2.60 7.01
N LEU A 56 -7.71 2.88 7.19
CA LEU A 56 -7.24 3.94 8.09
C LEU A 56 -7.70 5.33 7.64
N TYR A 57 -7.68 5.62 6.35
CA TYR A 57 -8.17 6.89 5.82
C TYR A 57 -9.67 7.08 6.07
N LEU A 58 -10.47 6.02 5.87
CA LEU A 58 -11.91 6.04 6.15
C LEU A 58 -12.18 6.27 7.64
N VAL A 59 -11.52 5.52 8.53
CA VAL A 59 -11.64 5.71 9.99
C VAL A 59 -11.27 7.14 10.37
N SER A 60 -10.16 7.66 9.86
CA SER A 60 -9.78 9.04 10.13
C SER A 60 -10.78 10.06 9.58
N THR A 61 -11.48 9.77 8.49
CA THR A 61 -12.44 10.71 7.89
C THR A 61 -13.77 10.73 8.63
N PHE A 62 -14.20 9.60 9.19
CA PHE A 62 -15.49 9.47 9.88
C PHE A 62 -15.41 9.68 11.40
N THR A 63 -14.24 9.49 12.02
CA THR A 63 -14.06 9.62 13.47
C THR A 63 -13.41 10.95 13.90
N VAL A 64 -12.72 11.66 12.99
CA VAL A 64 -11.97 12.91 13.27
C VAL A 64 -12.37 14.05 12.33
#